data_AF-A0A2D0L6Z0-F1
#
_entry.id   AF-A0A2D0L6Z0-F1
#
_cell.length_a   1.000
_cell.length_b   1.000
_cell.length_c   1.000
_cell.angle_alpha   90.00
_cell.angle_beta   90.00
_cell.angle_gamma   90.00
#
_symmetry.space_group_name_H-M   'P 1'
#
loop_
_entity.id
_entity.type
_entity.pdbx_description
1 polymer ?
#
loop_
_entity_poly.entity_id
_entity_poly.type
_entity_poly.pdbx_seq_one_letter_code
_entity_poly.pdbx_strand_id
1 'polypeptide(L)'
;MEKGTLDNGMINSESVNQATVSWEKAGNTLFLQGTLDRDSLLPLWQQKERALEDIDNIDVSQLSHVDSTGLALFIQLKGECQNRGRALTFSGVSERLNTLITLYGLQAILNDNQPTA
;
A
#
# COMPACT_ATOMS: atom_id res chain seq x y z
N MET A 1 61.51 -3.48 15.45
CA MET A 1 60.96 -3.56 14.08
C MET A 1 59.51 -3.98 14.24
N GLU A 2 58.61 -2.99 14.37
CA GLU A 2 57.70 -2.54 13.29
C GLU A 2 56.60 -3.58 13.03
N LYS A 3 55.36 -3.28 13.48
CA LYS A 3 54.22 -2.72 12.71
C LYS A 3 53.70 -3.73 11.66
N GLY A 4 52.40 -4.01 11.55
CA GLY A 4 51.26 -3.19 11.95
C GLY A 4 49.95 -3.96 12.00
N THR A 5 49.00 -3.25 12.60
CA THR A 5 47.55 -3.28 12.44
C THR A 5 47.07 -3.70 11.06
N LEU A 6 45.87 -4.30 11.01
CA LEU A 6 44.73 -4.08 10.09
C LEU A 6 43.80 -5.28 10.28
N ASP A 7 42.48 -5.21 10.39
CA ASP A 7 41.51 -4.18 10.74
C ASP A 7 40.23 -5.01 10.93
N ASN A 8 39.58 -4.86 12.08
CA ASN A 8 38.30 -5.53 12.34
C ASN A 8 37.20 -4.71 11.65
N GLY A 9 37.18 -4.76 10.32
CA GLY A 9 36.29 -4.01 9.44
C GLY A 9 35.04 -4.80 9.10
N MET A 10 34.06 -4.76 9.99
CA MET A 10 32.67 -4.43 9.69
C MET A 10 32.17 -4.76 8.26
N ILE A 11 31.53 -5.93 8.09
CA ILE A 11 30.44 -6.07 7.10
C ILE A 11 29.11 -6.11 7.87
N ASN A 12 28.76 -4.98 8.46
CA ASN A 12 27.38 -4.75 8.85
C ASN A 12 26.62 -4.19 7.66
N SER A 13 25.36 -4.63 7.59
CA SER A 13 24.20 -3.85 7.14
C SER A 13 24.20 -3.39 5.71
N GLU A 14 23.53 -4.14 4.84
CA GLU A 14 22.28 -3.68 4.23
C GLU A 14 21.38 -4.91 4.04
N SER A 15 20.68 -5.34 5.10
CA SER A 15 19.40 -6.01 4.87
C SER A 15 18.58 -5.02 4.08
N VAL A 16 18.35 -5.30 2.80
CA VAL A 16 17.42 -4.56 1.96
C VAL A 16 16.11 -4.54 2.74
N ASN A 17 15.82 -3.44 3.43
CA ASN A 17 14.54 -3.22 4.10
C ASN A 17 13.53 -2.94 2.99
N GLN A 18 13.20 -3.98 2.23
CA GLN A 18 12.03 -3.99 1.38
C GLN A 18 10.86 -4.02 2.36
N ALA A 19 10.38 -2.83 2.73
CA ALA A 19 9.29 -2.66 3.66
C ALA A 19 8.04 -3.31 3.06
N THR A 20 7.80 -4.58 3.41
CA THR A 20 6.63 -5.35 3.01
C THR A 20 5.37 -4.64 3.48
N VAL A 21 4.30 -4.71 2.70
CA VAL A 21 3.02 -4.13 3.12
C VAL A 21 2.58 -4.76 4.44
N SER A 22 2.22 -3.91 5.39
CA SER A 22 1.57 -4.30 6.64
C SER A 22 0.23 -3.60 6.72
N TRP A 23 -0.73 -4.21 7.42
CA TRP A 23 -2.04 -3.61 7.59
C TRP A 23 -2.60 -3.82 8.99
N GLU A 24 -3.36 -2.84 9.45
CA GLU A 24 -4.09 -2.89 10.72
C GLU A 24 -5.54 -2.47 10.49
N LYS A 25 -6.46 -3.11 11.20
CA LYS A 25 -7.86 -2.69 11.23
C LYS A 25 -8.14 -1.87 12.48
N ALA A 26 -8.75 -0.71 12.30
CA ALA A 26 -9.39 0.01 13.41
C ALA A 26 -10.80 0.45 13.00
N GLY A 27 -11.81 -0.13 13.64
CA GLY A 27 -13.21 0.03 13.23
C GLY A 27 -13.42 -0.42 11.78
N ASN A 28 -14.06 0.44 10.99
CA ASN A 28 -14.34 0.20 9.56
C ASN A 28 -13.22 0.66 8.61
N THR A 29 -12.03 0.98 9.16
CA THR A 29 -10.87 1.42 8.36
C THR A 29 -9.73 0.41 8.40
N LEU A 30 -9.21 0.08 7.21
CA LEU A 30 -7.98 -0.67 7.03
C LEU A 30 -6.83 0.29 6.75
N PHE A 31 -5.85 0.35 7.64
CA PHE A 31 -4.66 1.18 7.48
C PHE A 31 -3.59 0.37 6.78
N LEU A 32 -3.09 0.85 5.64
CA LEU A 32 -1.99 0.23 4.91
C LEU A 32 -0.70 1.01 5.14
N GLN A 33 0.38 0.30 5.45
CA GLN A 33 1.70 0.85 5.70
C GLN A 33 2.78 0.13 4.90
N GLY A 34 3.80 0.89 4.49
CA GLY A 34 4.97 0.36 3.79
C GLY A 34 4.85 0.48 2.28
N THR A 35 5.35 -0.50 1.55
CA THR A 35 5.35 -0.48 0.08
C THR A 35 4.29 -1.41 -0.48
N LEU A 36 3.59 -0.97 -1.52
CA LEU A 36 2.65 -1.78 -2.28
C LEU A 36 3.11 -1.92 -3.75
N ASP A 37 3.86 -2.98 -4.00
CA ASP A 37 4.41 -3.36 -5.29
C ASP A 37 4.21 -4.87 -5.54
N ARG A 38 4.69 -5.36 -6.69
CA ARG A 38 4.54 -6.76 -7.11
C ARG A 38 4.99 -7.76 -6.04
N ASP A 39 6.12 -7.50 -5.39
CA ASP A 39 6.75 -8.39 -4.42
C ASP A 39 6.11 -8.26 -3.03
N SER A 40 5.61 -7.06 -2.69
CA SER A 40 5.07 -6.78 -1.37
C SER A 40 3.56 -7.03 -1.22
N LEU A 41 2.78 -7.04 -2.31
CA LEU A 41 1.30 -7.09 -2.25
C LEU A 41 0.73 -8.48 -1.89
N LEU A 42 1.52 -9.54 -2.07
CA LEU A 42 1.03 -10.93 -2.00
C LEU A 42 0.41 -11.29 -0.64
N PRO A 43 0.98 -10.92 0.52
CA PRO A 43 0.38 -11.23 1.82
C PRO A 43 -1.00 -10.58 2.02
N LEU A 44 -1.17 -9.33 1.57
CA LEU A 44 -2.45 -8.63 1.63
C LEU A 44 -3.47 -9.26 0.69
N TRP A 45 -3.04 -9.62 -0.53
CA TRP A 45 -3.90 -10.28 -1.51
C TRP A 45 -4.47 -11.61 -1.00
N GLN A 46 -3.61 -12.46 -0.43
CA GLN A 46 -4.02 -13.77 0.10
C GLN A 46 -5.01 -13.65 1.27
N GLN A 47 -4.96 -12.54 2.01
CA GLN A 47 -5.79 -12.29 3.18
C GLN A 47 -6.91 -11.28 2.92
N LYS A 48 -7.12 -10.86 1.66
CA LYS A 48 -8.03 -9.76 1.30
C LYS A 48 -9.44 -9.93 1.85
N GLU A 49 -9.96 -11.15 1.90
CA GLU A 49 -11.32 -11.40 2.38
C GLU A 49 -11.45 -11.10 3.87
N ARG A 50 -10.49 -11.58 4.68
CA ARG A 50 -10.43 -11.23 6.10
C ARG A 50 -10.08 -9.76 6.29
N ALA A 51 -9.15 -9.22 5.50
CA ALA A 51 -8.72 -7.83 5.60
C ALA A 51 -9.85 -6.84 5.24
N LEU A 52 -10.79 -7.20 4.37
CA LEU A 52 -11.91 -6.35 3.95
C LEU A 52 -13.23 -6.59 4.71
N GLU A 53 -13.29 -7.61 5.57
CA GLU A 53 -14.44 -7.85 6.44
C GLU A 53 -14.75 -6.60 7.28
N ASP A 54 -15.99 -6.09 7.17
CA ASP A 54 -16.48 -4.86 7.82
C ASP A 54 -15.65 -3.59 7.54
N ILE A 55 -14.86 -3.56 6.46
CA ILE A 55 -14.10 -2.38 6.02
C ILE A 55 -14.82 -1.62 4.91
N ASP A 56 -15.04 -0.32 5.11
CA ASP A 56 -15.65 0.59 4.13
C ASP A 56 -14.66 1.69 3.67
N ASN A 57 -13.52 1.80 4.35
CA ASN A 57 -12.44 2.74 4.03
C ASN A 57 -11.05 2.07 4.10
N ILE A 58 -10.18 2.36 3.14
CA ILE A 58 -8.76 2.01 3.18
C ILE A 58 -7.97 3.31 3.29
N ASP A 59 -7.25 3.46 4.40
CA ASP A 59 -6.30 4.55 4.56
C ASP A 59 -4.94 4.15 3.97
N VAL A 60 -4.44 4.96 3.04
CA VAL A 60 -3.17 4.75 2.34
C VAL A 60 -2.13 5.82 2.67
N SER A 61 -2.34 6.61 3.72
CA SER A 61 -1.46 7.71 4.12
C SER A 61 -0.07 7.25 4.54
N GLN A 62 0.04 6.01 5.05
CA GLN A 62 1.30 5.43 5.52
C GLN A 62 1.99 4.56 4.46
N LEU A 63 1.50 4.55 3.22
CA LEU A 63 2.20 3.90 2.10
C LEU A 63 3.35 4.79 1.62
N SER A 64 4.58 4.26 1.70
CA SER A 64 5.78 4.93 1.20
C SER A 64 5.92 4.87 -0.32
N HIS A 65 5.40 3.81 -0.94
CA HIS A 65 5.47 3.61 -2.39
C HIS A 65 4.34 2.71 -2.88
N VAL A 66 3.81 3.04 -4.06
CA VAL A 66 2.78 2.26 -4.78
C VAL A 66 3.14 2.28 -6.26
N ASP A 67 3.15 1.11 -6.90
CA ASP A 67 3.35 0.97 -8.34
C ASP A 67 2.03 0.65 -9.09
N SER A 68 2.13 0.26 -10.36
CA SER A 68 0.97 -0.15 -11.16
C SER A 68 0.28 -1.41 -10.65
N THR A 69 1.01 -2.33 -10.01
CA THR A 69 0.43 -3.54 -9.42
C THR A 69 -0.31 -3.24 -8.11
N GLY A 70 0.19 -2.29 -7.31
CA GLY A 70 -0.53 -1.78 -6.15
C GLY A 70 -1.84 -1.08 -6.54
N LEU A 71 -1.85 -0.31 -7.62
CA LEU A 71 -3.09 0.26 -8.17
C LEU A 71 -4.07 -0.82 -8.64
N ALA A 72 -3.59 -1.85 -9.33
CA ALA A 72 -4.42 -2.97 -9.76
C ALA A 72 -5.06 -3.68 -8.55
N LEU A 73 -4.33 -3.82 -7.45
CA LEU A 73 -4.87 -4.34 -6.21
C LEU A 73 -6.04 -3.47 -5.70
N PHE A 74 -5.88 -2.15 -5.64
CA PHE A 74 -6.95 -1.25 -5.16
C PHE A 74 -8.23 -1.36 -6.00
N ILE A 75 -8.09 -1.42 -7.33
CA ILE A 75 -9.23 -1.63 -8.23
C ILE A 75 -9.94 -2.94 -7.90
N GLN A 76 -9.16 -4.01 -7.71
CA GLN A 76 -9.70 -5.33 -7.41
C GLN A 76 -10.40 -5.36 -6.04
N LEU A 77 -9.82 -4.76 -5.00
CA LEU A 77 -10.46 -4.65 -3.68
C LEU A 77 -11.78 -3.86 -3.76
N LYS A 78 -11.80 -2.75 -4.51
CA LYS A 78 -13.04 -1.97 -4.72
C LYS A 78 -14.09 -2.77 -5.47
N GLY A 79 -13.71 -3.46 -6.54
CA GLY A 79 -14.61 -4.32 -7.31
C GLY A 79 -15.20 -5.46 -6.47
N GLU A 80 -14.40 -6.09 -5.60
CA GLU A 80 -14.86 -7.14 -4.68
C GLU A 80 -15.91 -6.61 -3.68
N CYS A 81 -15.68 -5.44 -3.09
CA CYS A 81 -16.68 -4.81 -2.21
C CYS A 81 -17.95 -4.42 -2.97
N GLN A 82 -17.82 -3.84 -4.17
CA GLN A 82 -18.95 -3.47 -5.02
C GLN A 82 -19.80 -4.69 -5.41
N ASN A 83 -19.17 -5.81 -5.77
CA ASN A 83 -19.86 -7.08 -6.05
C ASN A 83 -20.60 -7.63 -4.83
N ARG A 84 -20.17 -7.28 -3.61
CA ARG A 84 -20.85 -7.62 -2.35
C ARG A 84 -21.86 -6.55 -1.91
N GLY A 85 -22.14 -5.54 -2.74
CA GLY A 85 -23.07 -4.46 -2.45
C GLY A 85 -22.56 -3.44 -1.43
N ARG A 86 -21.24 -3.38 -1.20
CA ARG A 86 -20.59 -2.47 -0.25
C ARG A 86 -19.75 -1.44 -0.99
N ALA A 87 -19.78 -0.19 -0.52
CA ALA A 87 -18.91 0.86 -1.02
C ALA A 87 -17.55 0.76 -0.31
N LEU A 88 -16.46 0.87 -1.08
CA LEU A 88 -15.10 0.97 -0.55
C LEU A 88 -14.50 2.30 -0.98
N THR A 89 -14.04 3.06 0.00
CA THR A 89 -13.42 4.38 -0.19
C THR A 89 -11.93 4.32 0.13
N PHE A 90 -11.16 5.26 -0.42
CA PHE A 90 -9.74 5.43 -0.14
C PHE A 90 -9.51 6.80 0.48
N SER A 91 -8.71 6.85 1.54
CA SER A 91 -8.34 8.07 2.27
C SER A 91 -6.81 8.14 2.43
N GLY A 92 -6.28 9.33 2.72
CA GLY A 92 -4.83 9.49 2.86
C GLY A 92 -4.05 9.38 1.54
N VAL A 93 -4.70 9.55 0.39
CA VAL A 93 -4.05 9.48 -0.93
C VAL A 93 -3.02 10.60 -1.07
N SER A 94 -1.73 10.22 -1.14
CA SER A 94 -0.64 11.18 -1.33
C SER A 94 -0.67 11.82 -2.73
N GLU A 95 -0.04 13.00 -2.90
CA GLU A 95 0.06 13.67 -4.21
C GLU A 95 0.72 12.78 -5.29
N ARG A 96 1.73 12.00 -4.89
CA ARG A 96 2.40 11.03 -5.78
C ARG A 96 1.43 9.95 -6.23
N LEU A 97 0.67 9.36 -5.31
CA LEU A 97 -0.32 8.33 -5.65
C LEU A 97 -1.44 8.92 -6.51
N ASN A 98 -1.91 10.12 -6.19
CA ASN A 98 -2.91 10.82 -7.01
C ASN A 98 -2.40 11.09 -8.43
N THR A 99 -1.13 11.49 -8.58
CA THR A 99 -0.50 11.66 -9.90
C THR A 99 -0.50 10.37 -10.70
N LEU A 100 -0.14 9.23 -10.08
CA LEU A 100 -0.21 7.92 -10.73
C LEU A 100 -1.65 7.57 -11.14
N ILE A 101 -2.62 7.74 -10.24
CA ILE A 101 -4.05 7.51 -10.51
C ILE A 101 -4.51 8.32 -11.73
N THR A 102 -4.12 9.60 -11.81
CA THR A 102 -4.43 10.48 -12.95
C THR A 102 -3.77 10.00 -14.24
N LEU A 103 -2.48 9.64 -14.20
CA LEU A 103 -1.76 9.15 -15.38
C LEU A 103 -2.36 7.87 -15.96
N TYR A 104 -2.94 7.02 -15.11
CA TYR A 104 -3.64 5.80 -15.52
C TYR A 104 -5.14 6.00 -15.77
N GLY A 105 -5.68 7.21 -15.59
CA GLY A 105 -7.11 7.51 -15.79
C GLY A 105 -8.04 6.82 -14.78
N LEU A 106 -7.54 6.45 -13.59
CA LEU A 106 -8.26 5.66 -12.59
C LEU A 106 -9.06 6.49 -11.59
N GLN A 107 -9.16 7.80 -11.81
CA GLN A 107 -9.85 8.74 -10.92
C GLN A 107 -11.31 8.36 -10.64
N ALA A 108 -12.06 7.90 -11.65
CA ALA A 108 -13.45 7.47 -11.47
C ALA A 108 -13.56 6.20 -10.61
N ILE A 109 -12.47 5.43 -10.49
CA ILE A 109 -12.44 4.19 -9.73
C ILE A 109 -11.94 4.45 -8.31
N LEU A 110 -10.96 5.32 -8.10
CA LEU A 110 -10.35 5.50 -6.77
C LEU A 110 -10.79 6.78 -6.03
N ASN A 111 -11.22 7.83 -6.74
CA ASN A 111 -11.61 9.12 -6.17
C ASN A 111 -13.14 9.31 -6.11
N ASP A 112 -13.88 8.29 -5.69
CA ASP A 112 -15.36 8.28 -5.62
C ASP A 112 -15.96 9.45 -4.78
N ASN A 113 -15.13 10.13 -3.98
CA ASN A 113 -15.52 11.25 -3.12
C ASN A 113 -15.05 12.61 -3.67
N GLN A 114 -15.34 12.93 -4.94
CA GLN A 114 -15.42 14.34 -5.32
C GLN A 114 -16.81 14.84 -4.91
N PRO A 115 -16.96 15.66 -3.85
CA PRO A 115 -18.15 16.48 -3.76
C PRO A 115 -18.23 17.27 -5.05
N THR A 116 -19.34 17.12 -5.78
CA THR A 116 -19.65 17.97 -6.92
C THR A 116 -19.71 19.40 -6.38
N ALA A 117 -18.73 20.22 -6.75
CA ALA A 117 -18.76 21.66 -6.48
C ALA A 117 -19.83 22.32 -7.36
#